data_AF-A0A839TTB7-F1
#
_entry.id   AF-A0A839TTB7-F1
#
_cell.length_a   1.000
_cell.length_b   1.000
_cell.length_c   1.000
_cell.angle_alpha   90.00
_cell.angle_beta   90.00
_cell.angle_gamma   90.00
#
_symmetry.space_group_name_H-M   'P 1'
#
loop_
_entity.id
_entity.type
_entity.pdbx_description
1 polymer ?
#
loop_
_entity_poly.entity_id
_entity_poly.type
_entity_poly.pdbx_seq_one_letter_code
_entity_poly.pdbx_strand_id
1 'polypeptide(L)'
;MDKLGLQTPRTMDQFFDVLKVFKEKDPNGNGQADEIPYAANSDTMGFVYGVFNGVQGAWKLKDDKLVPTIMEDASRDALLWIKKAYDAGLFPKDFAILKYSQTVDLIRGGTSGGTSQSMNHAWVTGSKIREVVPTADYMPITYLQNAGGEKYTPSGSPYYGVYLIPKKVPEAKVKKILEFFDYAYGKEGNELATYGIEGVDYTVENGRKIPTPQAAKDQVGDGN
;
A
#
# COMPACT_ATOMS: atom_id res chain seq x y z
N MET A 1 -14.76 10.36 4.29
CA MET A 1 -15.49 10.91 3.11
C MET A 1 -16.94 11.20 3.44
N ASP A 2 -17.66 10.23 4.02
CA ASP A 2 -19.10 10.32 4.34
C ASP A 2 -19.49 11.53 5.19
N LYS A 3 -18.71 11.87 6.23
CA LYS A 3 -18.92 13.06 7.07
C LYS A 3 -18.96 14.36 6.26
N LEU A 4 -18.27 14.39 5.13
CA LEU A 4 -18.17 15.53 4.22
C LEU A 4 -19.05 15.39 2.96
N GLY A 5 -19.85 14.32 2.87
CA GLY A 5 -20.72 14.04 1.72
C GLY A 5 -19.97 13.79 0.41
N LEU A 6 -18.69 13.39 0.48
CA LEU A 6 -17.86 13.23 -0.71
C LEU A 6 -18.07 11.87 -1.37
N GLN A 7 -18.09 11.86 -2.71
CA GLN A 7 -18.09 10.63 -3.51
C GLN A 7 -16.66 10.13 -3.74
N THR A 8 -16.49 8.81 -3.85
CA THR A 8 -15.19 8.19 -4.18
C THR A 8 -14.61 8.77 -5.47
N PRO A 9 -13.40 9.33 -5.47
CA PRO A 9 -12.82 9.94 -6.67
C PRO A 9 -12.53 8.87 -7.72
N ARG A 10 -12.75 9.24 -8.99
CA ARG A 10 -12.48 8.39 -10.17
C ARG A 10 -11.43 8.96 -11.10
N THR A 11 -11.07 10.23 -10.95
CA THR A 11 -10.03 10.91 -11.73
C THR A 11 -8.96 11.49 -10.82
N MET A 12 -7.76 11.76 -11.36
CA MET A 12 -6.70 12.45 -10.60
C MET A 12 -7.10 13.85 -10.13
N ASP A 13 -7.99 14.54 -10.86
CA ASP A 13 -8.51 15.85 -10.46
C ASP A 13 -9.50 15.73 -9.30
N GLN A 14 -10.45 14.80 -9.35
CA GLN A 14 -11.36 14.53 -8.23
C GLN A 14 -10.60 14.08 -7.00
N PHE A 15 -9.54 13.28 -7.18
CA PHE A 15 -8.67 12.87 -6.09
C PHE A 15 -7.98 14.07 -5.44
N PHE A 16 -7.41 14.98 -6.25
CA PHE A 16 -6.83 16.23 -5.77
C PHE A 16 -7.83 17.08 -5.00
N ASP A 17 -9.06 17.23 -5.50
CA ASP A 17 -10.11 18.01 -4.85
C ASP A 17 -10.53 17.39 -3.51
N VAL A 18 -10.69 16.05 -3.43
CA VAL A 18 -10.97 15.35 -2.17
C VAL A 18 -9.88 15.62 -1.13
N LEU A 19 -8.60 15.58 -1.53
CA LEU A 19 -7.49 15.89 -0.63
C LEU A 19 -7.53 17.35 -0.15
N LYS A 20 -7.90 18.31 -1.01
CA LYS A 20 -8.11 19.70 -0.59
C LYS A 20 -9.23 19.82 0.44
N VAL A 21 -10.35 19.13 0.22
CA VAL A 21 -11.47 19.15 1.18
C VAL A 21 -11.04 18.56 2.52
N PHE A 22 -10.29 17.46 2.54
CA PHE A 22 -9.76 16.90 3.79
C PHE A 22 -8.88 17.89 4.55
N LYS A 23 -8.07 18.68 3.84
CA LYS A 23 -7.25 19.74 4.46
C LYS A 23 -8.07 20.87 5.08
N GLU A 24 -9.18 21.24 4.45
CA GLU A 24 -9.86 22.51 4.72
C GLU A 24 -11.11 22.36 5.60
N LYS A 25 -11.63 21.14 5.78
CA LYS A 25 -12.96 20.89 6.36
C LYS A 25 -12.99 20.09 7.65
N ASP A 26 -11.85 19.91 8.32
CA ASP A 26 -11.76 19.25 9.64
C ASP A 26 -12.56 17.91 9.69
N PRO A 27 -12.26 16.94 8.80
CA PRO A 27 -12.92 15.64 8.82
C PRO A 27 -12.79 14.94 10.17
N ASN A 28 -11.73 15.20 10.94
CA ASN A 28 -11.54 14.58 12.25
C ASN A 28 -12.40 15.25 13.34
N GLY A 29 -12.77 16.52 13.18
CA GLY A 29 -13.71 17.25 14.03
C GLY A 29 -13.11 17.85 15.31
N ASN A 30 -11.79 18.03 15.39
CA ASN A 30 -11.11 18.53 16.58
C ASN A 30 -10.95 20.07 16.58
N GLY A 31 -11.39 20.76 15.52
CA GLY A 31 -11.29 22.22 15.37
C GLY A 31 -9.89 22.74 15.07
N GLN A 32 -8.92 21.86 14.78
CA GLN A 32 -7.54 22.18 14.44
C GLN A 32 -7.29 21.80 12.98
N ALA A 33 -6.42 22.55 12.30
CA ALA A 33 -5.99 22.22 10.94
C ALA A 33 -4.79 21.25 11.00
N ASP A 34 -5.00 20.05 11.53
CA ASP A 34 -3.96 19.03 11.75
C ASP A 34 -4.08 17.82 10.82
N GLU A 35 -5.03 17.83 9.89
CA GLU A 35 -5.14 16.78 8.88
C GLU A 35 -3.91 16.69 7.97
N ILE A 36 -3.52 15.44 7.71
CA ILE A 36 -2.60 15.09 6.63
C ILE A 36 -3.44 14.48 5.50
N PRO A 37 -3.82 15.25 4.46
CA PRO A 37 -4.79 14.75 3.48
C PRO A 37 -4.37 13.43 2.84
N TYR A 38 -3.08 13.31 2.52
CA TYR A 38 -2.48 12.09 2.03
C TYR A 38 -1.14 11.84 2.70
N ALA A 39 -1.01 10.72 3.43
CA ALA A 39 0.27 10.29 3.98
C ALA A 39 1.15 9.75 2.84
N ALA A 40 2.30 10.38 2.64
CA ALA A 40 3.19 10.11 1.51
C ALA A 40 4.65 9.94 1.93
N ASN A 41 5.35 9.08 1.21
CA ASN A 41 6.79 9.16 1.01
C ASN A 41 7.12 9.09 -0.50
N SER A 42 8.40 9.11 -0.85
CA SER A 42 8.85 8.98 -2.25
C SER A 42 8.24 7.78 -2.98
N ASP A 43 8.15 6.63 -2.30
CA ASP A 43 7.66 5.38 -2.90
C ASP A 43 6.14 5.38 -3.07
N THR A 44 5.40 5.78 -2.04
CA THR A 44 3.93 5.83 -2.11
C THR A 44 3.45 6.87 -3.12
N MET A 45 4.25 7.88 -3.45
CA MET A 45 3.95 8.80 -4.57
C MET A 45 4.18 8.23 -5.96
N GLY A 46 4.82 7.07 -6.08
CA GLY A 46 5.03 6.39 -7.36
C GLY A 46 3.73 6.06 -8.09
N PHE A 47 2.60 5.90 -7.38
CA PHE A 47 1.31 5.60 -8.00
C PHE A 47 0.87 6.67 -9.02
N VAL A 48 1.22 7.94 -8.78
CA VAL A 48 0.83 9.06 -9.65
C VAL A 48 1.42 8.85 -11.04
N TYR A 49 2.72 8.52 -11.13
CA TYR A 49 3.35 8.18 -12.40
C TYR A 49 2.67 6.98 -13.08
N GLY A 50 2.26 5.98 -12.31
CA GLY A 50 1.53 4.83 -12.82
C GLY A 50 0.21 5.20 -13.47
N VAL A 51 -0.61 6.01 -12.79
CA VAL A 51 -1.92 6.45 -13.31
C VAL A 51 -1.75 7.28 -14.58
N PHE A 52 -0.81 8.23 -14.59
CA PHE A 52 -0.60 9.07 -15.76
C PHE A 52 -0.05 8.28 -16.96
N ASN A 53 0.91 7.38 -16.74
CA ASN A 53 1.52 6.61 -17.83
C ASN A 53 0.68 5.40 -18.28
N GLY A 54 -0.29 4.95 -17.49
CA GLY A 54 -1.06 3.72 -17.76
C GLY A 54 -0.23 2.44 -17.58
N VAL A 55 0.91 2.51 -16.89
CA VAL A 55 1.81 1.38 -16.67
C VAL A 55 2.62 1.58 -15.38
N GLN A 56 2.99 0.47 -14.73
CA GLN A 56 3.83 0.49 -13.54
C GLN A 56 5.30 0.22 -13.91
N GLY A 57 6.20 0.96 -13.29
CA GLY A 57 7.63 0.80 -13.45
C GLY A 57 8.24 1.76 -14.47
N ALA A 58 9.47 1.45 -14.87
CA ALA A 58 10.31 2.35 -15.65
C ALA A 58 10.11 2.25 -17.17
N TRP A 59 9.33 1.29 -17.66
CA TRP A 59 9.21 0.99 -19.09
C TRP A 59 7.74 0.83 -19.51
N LYS A 60 7.42 1.31 -20.70
CA LYS A 60 6.12 1.17 -21.35
C LYS A 60 6.30 0.50 -22.71
N LEU A 61 5.40 -0.41 -23.07
CA LEU A 61 5.34 -0.94 -24.43
C LEU A 61 4.61 0.07 -25.33
N LYS A 62 5.26 0.52 -26.40
CA LYS A 62 4.74 1.45 -27.40
C LYS A 62 5.30 1.05 -28.76
N ASP A 63 4.41 0.76 -29.71
CA ASP A 63 4.78 0.32 -31.06
C ASP A 63 5.80 -0.85 -31.06
N ASP A 64 5.50 -1.89 -30.26
CA ASP A 64 6.33 -3.08 -30.05
C ASP A 64 7.76 -2.80 -29.50
N LYS A 65 7.99 -1.61 -28.94
CA LYS A 65 9.25 -1.22 -28.31
C LYS A 65 9.03 -0.80 -26.87
N LEU A 66 10.00 -1.14 -26.02
CA LEU A 66 10.04 -0.61 -24.67
C LEU A 66 10.60 0.82 -24.71
N VAL A 67 9.79 1.77 -24.25
CA VAL A 67 10.19 3.17 -24.08
C VAL A 67 10.29 3.47 -22.58
N PRO A 68 11.32 4.23 -22.13
CA PRO A 68 11.42 4.63 -20.73
C PRO A 68 10.26 5.57 -20.37
N THR A 69 9.49 5.25 -19.33
CA THR A 69 8.36 6.08 -18.90
C THR A 69 8.79 7.50 -18.54
N ILE A 70 10.00 7.66 -17.99
CA ILE A 70 10.55 8.98 -17.62
C ILE A 70 10.69 9.95 -18.80
N MET A 71 10.72 9.46 -20.04
CA MET A 71 10.83 10.28 -21.25
C MET A 71 9.46 10.66 -21.85
N GLU A 72 8.36 10.12 -21.32
CA GLU A 72 7.01 10.41 -21.83
C GLU A 72 6.45 11.71 -21.21
N ASP A 73 5.67 12.46 -22.00
CA ASP A 73 4.97 13.67 -21.52
C ASP A 73 4.07 13.38 -20.30
N ALA A 74 3.49 12.18 -20.24
CA ALA A 74 2.70 11.73 -19.10
C ALA A 74 3.48 11.75 -17.77
N SER A 75 4.79 11.47 -17.80
CA SER A 75 5.63 11.57 -16.60
C SER A 75 5.89 13.02 -16.19
N ARG A 76 6.01 13.94 -17.17
CA ARG A 76 6.06 15.38 -16.88
C ARG A 76 4.75 15.83 -16.23
N ASP A 77 3.61 15.40 -16.74
CA ASP A 77 2.29 15.77 -16.20
C ASP A 77 2.07 15.20 -14.79
N ALA A 78 2.52 13.98 -14.52
CA ALA A 78 2.56 13.40 -13.18
C ALA A 78 3.38 14.27 -12.21
N LEU A 79 4.58 14.70 -12.62
CA LEU A 79 5.44 15.57 -11.80
C LEU A 79 4.79 16.93 -11.54
N LEU A 80 4.10 17.51 -12.53
CA LEU A 80 3.35 18.75 -12.35
C LEU A 80 2.18 18.59 -11.38
N TRP A 81 1.48 17.44 -11.42
CA TRP A 81 0.44 17.12 -10.44
C TRP A 81 1.02 17.00 -9.02
N ILE A 82 2.13 16.27 -8.86
CA ILE A 82 2.82 16.13 -7.56
C ILE A 82 3.25 17.50 -7.04
N LYS A 83 3.84 18.34 -7.88
CA LYS A 83 4.24 19.71 -7.51
C LYS A 83 3.03 20.53 -7.07
N LYS A 84 1.92 20.50 -7.82
CA LYS A 84 0.69 21.21 -7.46
C LYS A 84 0.16 20.76 -6.09
N ALA A 85 0.18 19.46 -5.82
CA ALA A 85 -0.24 18.88 -4.55
C ALA A 85 0.73 19.21 -3.39
N TYR A 86 2.03 19.26 -3.66
CA TYR A 86 3.05 19.70 -2.70
C TYR A 86 2.85 21.18 -2.32
N ASP A 87 2.69 22.06 -3.32
CA ASP A 87 2.49 23.50 -3.12
C ASP A 87 1.18 23.78 -2.36
N ALA A 88 0.13 22.98 -2.61
CA ALA A 88 -1.11 23.01 -1.85
C ALA A 88 -0.99 22.35 -0.45
N GLY A 89 0.13 21.70 -0.14
CA GLY A 89 0.42 21.02 1.12
C GLY A 89 -0.55 19.87 1.40
N LEU A 90 -0.81 19.02 0.39
CA LEU A 90 -1.73 17.88 0.49
C LEU A 90 -1.07 16.61 1.04
N PHE A 91 0.24 16.65 1.27
CA PHE A 91 1.03 15.58 1.88
C PHE A 91 2.24 16.17 2.62
N PRO A 92 2.95 15.39 3.46
CA PRO A 92 4.07 15.90 4.26
C PRO A 92 5.16 16.58 3.42
N LYS A 93 5.67 17.73 3.88
CA LYS A 93 6.73 18.47 3.14
C LYS A 93 8.06 17.72 3.08
N ASP A 94 8.30 16.87 4.06
CA ASP A 94 9.47 16.01 4.20
C ASP A 94 9.25 14.59 3.63
N PHE A 95 8.20 14.37 2.82
CA PHE A 95 7.88 13.06 2.22
C PHE A 95 9.09 12.38 1.56
N ALA A 96 10.02 13.16 1.00
CA ALA A 96 11.21 12.64 0.33
C ALA A 96 12.13 11.82 1.25
N ILE A 97 12.10 12.08 2.57
CA ILE A 97 12.93 11.41 3.58
C ILE A 97 12.12 10.54 4.55
N LEU A 98 10.79 10.54 4.44
CA LEU A 98 9.94 9.69 5.28
C LEU A 98 10.10 8.22 4.91
N LYS A 99 10.27 7.39 5.94
CA LYS A 99 10.20 5.93 5.78
C LYS A 99 8.76 5.51 5.52
N TYR A 100 8.60 4.37 4.87
CA TYR A 100 7.29 3.77 4.67
C TYR A 100 6.58 3.53 6.01
N SER A 101 7.28 3.01 7.03
CA SER A 101 6.72 2.81 8.37
C SER A 101 6.13 4.09 8.97
N GLN A 102 6.83 5.22 8.84
CA GLN A 102 6.32 6.53 9.30
C GLN A 102 5.05 6.95 8.53
N THR A 103 4.98 6.68 7.23
CA THR A 103 3.77 6.93 6.42
C THR A 103 2.59 6.10 6.93
N VAL A 104 2.82 4.83 7.25
CA VAL A 104 1.80 3.94 7.81
C VAL A 104 1.35 4.38 9.20
N ASP A 105 2.27 4.88 10.04
CA ASP A 105 1.95 5.35 11.38
C ASP A 105 1.05 6.60 11.36
N LEU A 106 1.22 7.50 10.39
CA LEU A 106 0.31 8.64 10.19
C LEU A 106 -1.13 8.20 9.94
N ILE A 107 -1.30 7.11 9.18
CA ILE A 107 -2.60 6.53 8.89
C ILE A 107 -3.17 5.86 10.15
N ARG A 108 -2.37 5.01 10.81
CA ARG A 108 -2.77 4.31 12.05
C ARG A 108 -3.14 5.28 13.17
N GLY A 109 -2.50 6.45 13.24
CA GLY A 109 -2.80 7.51 14.19
C GLY A 109 -4.14 8.24 13.94
N GLY A 110 -4.83 7.95 12.83
CA GLY A 110 -6.15 8.52 12.53
C GLY A 110 -6.14 9.98 12.06
N THR A 111 -4.96 10.56 11.78
CA THR A 111 -4.81 11.96 11.35
C THR A 111 -4.69 12.12 9.83
N SER A 112 -4.60 11.01 9.08
CA SER A 112 -4.46 11.04 7.63
C SER A 112 -5.68 10.52 6.86
N GLY A 113 -5.99 11.16 5.75
CA GLY A 113 -7.11 10.82 4.87
C GLY A 113 -6.87 9.64 3.93
N GLY A 114 -5.62 9.19 3.76
CA GLY A 114 -5.29 8.04 2.90
C GLY A 114 -3.82 7.94 2.51
N THR A 115 -3.43 6.82 1.92
CA THR A 115 -2.07 6.57 1.42
C THR A 115 -2.08 5.54 0.27
N SER A 116 -0.92 5.21 -0.30
CA SER A 116 -0.76 4.14 -1.29
C SER A 116 -0.29 2.88 -0.59
N GLN A 117 -1.12 1.84 -0.60
CA GLN A 117 -0.81 0.53 -0.04
C GLN A 117 -1.47 -0.58 -0.88
N SER A 118 -0.98 -1.80 -0.73
CA SER A 118 -1.64 -3.00 -1.26
C SER A 118 -3.03 -3.19 -0.65
N MET A 119 -3.94 -3.78 -1.41
CA MET A 119 -5.36 -3.89 -1.04
C MET A 119 -5.61 -4.65 0.29
N ASN A 120 -4.72 -5.57 0.68
CA ASN A 120 -4.80 -6.27 1.98
C ASN A 120 -4.72 -5.30 3.18
N HIS A 121 -4.15 -4.11 3.01
CA HIS A 121 -4.07 -3.10 4.07
C HIS A 121 -5.43 -2.48 4.42
N ALA A 122 -6.47 -2.62 3.59
CA ALA A 122 -7.84 -2.31 4.00
C ALA A 122 -8.24 -3.12 5.26
N TRP A 123 -7.76 -4.36 5.36
CA TRP A 123 -7.92 -5.19 6.56
C TRP A 123 -6.87 -4.89 7.62
N VAL A 124 -5.58 -4.95 7.27
CA VAL A 124 -4.47 -4.87 8.24
C VAL A 124 -4.34 -3.48 8.85
N THR A 125 -4.27 -2.44 8.01
CA THR A 125 -4.19 -1.05 8.49
C THR A 125 -5.57 -0.61 9.01
N GLY A 126 -6.65 -0.98 8.32
CA GLY A 126 -8.01 -0.62 8.75
C GLY A 126 -8.39 -1.14 10.13
N SER A 127 -7.96 -2.35 10.52
CA SER A 127 -8.17 -2.85 11.89
C SER A 127 -7.45 -2.00 12.93
N LYS A 128 -6.23 -1.56 12.63
CA LYS A 128 -5.43 -0.69 13.50
C LYS A 128 -5.98 0.72 13.63
N ILE A 129 -6.44 1.33 12.54
CA ILE A 129 -7.09 2.64 12.62
C ILE A 129 -8.34 2.55 13.53
N ARG A 130 -9.11 1.47 13.46
CA ARG A 130 -10.30 1.27 14.31
C ARG A 130 -10.00 1.12 15.80
N GLU A 131 -8.77 0.84 16.20
CA GLU A 131 -8.36 0.89 17.62
C GLU A 131 -8.31 2.35 18.14
N VAL A 132 -8.06 3.32 17.25
CA VAL A 132 -7.96 4.77 17.59
C VAL A 132 -9.24 5.52 17.23
N VAL A 133 -9.81 5.22 16.07
CA VAL A 133 -11.04 5.82 15.53
C VAL A 133 -12.03 4.68 15.24
N PRO A 134 -12.86 4.26 16.22
CA PRO A 134 -13.71 3.06 16.09
C PRO A 134 -14.68 3.05 14.91
N THR A 135 -15.04 4.23 14.40
CA THR A 135 -15.93 4.42 13.24
C THR A 135 -15.19 4.52 11.91
N ALA A 136 -13.86 4.39 11.90
CA ALA A 136 -13.07 4.54 10.69
C ALA A 136 -13.39 3.44 9.67
N ASP A 137 -13.71 3.90 8.46
CA ASP A 137 -13.78 3.07 7.27
C ASP A 137 -12.57 3.35 6.37
N TYR A 138 -11.73 2.33 6.18
CA TYR A 138 -10.53 2.41 5.38
C TYR A 138 -10.69 1.49 4.17
N MET A 139 -11.04 2.09 3.04
CA MET A 139 -11.43 1.36 1.84
C MET A 139 -10.46 1.60 0.67
N PRO A 140 -10.29 0.62 -0.22
CA PRO A 140 -9.46 0.78 -1.41
C PRO A 140 -10.15 1.65 -2.48
N ILE A 141 -9.38 2.53 -3.12
CA ILE A 141 -9.76 3.12 -4.41
C ILE A 141 -9.33 2.16 -5.50
N THR A 142 -10.30 1.58 -6.21
CA THR A 142 -10.03 0.47 -7.14
C THR A 142 -9.33 0.89 -8.43
N TYR A 143 -9.49 2.14 -8.87
CA TYR A 143 -8.77 2.74 -9.99
C TYR A 143 -8.86 4.27 -9.93
N LEU A 144 -7.95 4.94 -10.62
CA LEU A 144 -8.06 6.35 -10.98
C LEU A 144 -7.87 6.50 -12.49
N GLN A 145 -8.47 7.54 -13.06
CA GLN A 145 -8.33 7.89 -14.46
C GLN A 145 -7.34 9.04 -14.64
N ASN A 146 -6.49 8.91 -15.65
CA ASN A 146 -5.72 10.04 -16.18
C ASN A 146 -6.61 10.98 -17.00
N ALA A 147 -6.05 12.11 -17.45
CA ALA A 147 -6.78 13.10 -18.25
C ALA A 147 -7.30 12.54 -19.60
N GLY A 148 -6.69 11.47 -20.11
CA GLY A 148 -7.15 10.74 -21.29
C GLY A 148 -8.31 9.78 -21.04
N GLY A 149 -8.77 9.64 -19.80
CA GLY A 149 -9.87 8.74 -19.41
C GLY A 149 -9.46 7.28 -19.20
N GLU A 150 -8.18 6.94 -19.37
CA GLU A 150 -7.65 5.60 -19.14
C GLU A 150 -7.73 5.26 -17.66
N LYS A 151 -8.41 4.15 -17.33
CA LYS A 151 -8.51 3.64 -15.97
C LYS A 151 -7.26 2.85 -15.63
N TYR A 152 -6.63 3.20 -14.51
CA TYR A 152 -5.42 2.53 -14.08
C TYR A 152 -5.48 2.15 -12.60
N THR A 153 -5.03 0.93 -12.32
CA THR A 153 -4.84 0.38 -10.97
C THR A 153 -3.39 -0.06 -10.86
N PRO A 154 -2.56 0.59 -10.02
CA PRO A 154 -1.21 0.13 -9.76
C PRO A 154 -1.23 -1.32 -9.26
N SER A 155 -0.40 -2.16 -9.86
CA SER A 155 -0.16 -3.54 -9.44
C SER A 155 1.32 -3.74 -9.20
N GLY A 156 1.69 -3.99 -7.95
CA GLY A 156 3.06 -4.32 -7.57
C GLY A 156 3.57 -5.60 -8.22
N SER A 157 4.87 -5.84 -8.04
CA SER A 157 5.50 -7.10 -8.42
C SER A 157 4.77 -8.29 -7.75
N PRO A 158 4.55 -9.42 -8.44
CA PRO A 158 3.96 -10.60 -7.83
C PRO A 158 4.94 -11.34 -6.87
N TYR A 159 6.14 -10.81 -6.67
CA TYR A 159 7.16 -11.35 -5.77
C TYR A 159 7.86 -10.24 -4.97
N TYR A 160 8.37 -10.58 -3.79
CA TYR A 160 9.20 -9.72 -2.96
C TYR A 160 10.56 -10.39 -2.74
N GLY A 161 11.59 -9.87 -3.41
CA GLY A 161 12.93 -10.44 -3.37
C GLY A 161 13.08 -11.80 -4.07
N VAL A 162 14.27 -12.37 -3.97
CA VAL A 162 14.59 -13.70 -4.51
C VAL A 162 15.53 -14.44 -3.55
N TYR A 163 15.34 -15.75 -3.41
CA TYR A 163 16.32 -16.62 -2.77
C TYR A 163 17.31 -17.14 -3.80
N LEU A 164 18.60 -17.04 -3.50
CA LEU A 164 19.68 -17.54 -4.37
C LEU A 164 20.47 -18.61 -3.63
N ILE A 165 20.71 -19.74 -4.28
CA ILE A 165 21.55 -20.82 -3.75
C ILE A 165 22.97 -20.64 -4.31
N PRO A 166 23.99 -20.34 -3.48
CA PRO A 166 25.35 -20.15 -3.97
C PRO A 166 25.92 -21.43 -4.60
N LYS A 167 26.69 -21.28 -5.69
CA LYS A 167 27.34 -22.40 -6.40
C LYS A 167 28.19 -23.31 -5.50
N LYS A 168 28.75 -22.78 -4.40
CA LYS A 168 29.56 -23.54 -3.44
C LYS A 168 28.77 -24.53 -2.59
N VAL A 169 27.43 -24.49 -2.60
CA VAL A 169 26.60 -25.41 -1.84
C VAL A 169 26.65 -26.79 -2.53
N PRO A 170 27.05 -27.87 -1.82
CA PRO A 170 27.09 -29.20 -2.41
C PRO A 170 25.70 -29.64 -2.89
N GLU A 171 25.63 -30.38 -4.00
CA GLU A 171 24.37 -30.78 -4.64
C GLU A 171 23.40 -31.46 -3.67
N ALA A 172 23.89 -32.35 -2.81
CA ALA A 172 23.07 -33.01 -1.79
C ALA A 172 22.36 -32.00 -0.87
N LYS A 173 23.02 -30.90 -0.51
CA LYS A 173 22.43 -29.82 0.30
C LYS A 173 21.50 -28.95 -0.52
N VAL A 174 21.77 -28.71 -1.82
CA VAL A 174 20.84 -28.02 -2.73
C VAL A 174 19.51 -28.76 -2.78
N LYS A 175 19.51 -30.08 -2.96
CA LYS A 175 18.30 -30.90 -2.96
C LYS A 175 17.50 -30.75 -1.67
N LYS A 176 18.17 -30.74 -0.51
CA LYS A 176 17.52 -30.50 0.79
C LYS A 176 16.94 -29.10 0.94
N ILE A 177 17.60 -28.06 0.40
CA ILE A 177 17.04 -26.70 0.39
C ILE A 177 15.79 -26.65 -0.50
N LEU A 178 15.81 -27.30 -1.65
CA LEU A 178 14.65 -27.35 -2.55
C LEU A 178 13.49 -28.15 -1.95
N GLU A 179 13.75 -29.29 -1.30
CA GLU A 179 12.75 -30.05 -0.53
C GLU A 179 12.10 -29.18 0.56
N PHE A 180 12.90 -28.34 1.25
CA PHE A 180 12.37 -27.42 2.26
C PHE A 180 11.49 -26.32 1.64
N PHE A 181 11.90 -25.73 0.51
CA PHE A 181 11.06 -24.78 -0.20
C PHE A 181 9.76 -25.42 -0.70
N ASP A 182 9.82 -26.63 -1.25
CA ASP A 182 8.63 -27.36 -1.69
C ASP A 182 7.65 -27.61 -0.53
N TYR A 183 8.16 -28.05 0.64
CA TYR A 183 7.36 -28.18 1.86
C TYR A 183 6.73 -26.85 2.29
N ALA A 184 7.50 -25.76 2.30
CA ALA A 184 7.03 -24.44 2.71
C ALA A 184 5.94 -23.87 1.78
N TYR A 185 5.98 -24.22 0.48
CA TYR A 185 4.93 -23.89 -0.47
C TYR A 185 3.72 -24.83 -0.40
N GLY A 186 3.91 -26.06 0.10
CA GLY A 186 2.85 -27.01 0.38
C GLY A 186 1.89 -26.50 1.47
N LYS A 187 0.68 -27.08 1.52
CA LYS A 187 -0.39 -26.64 2.43
C LYS A 187 0.06 -26.56 3.89
N GLU A 188 0.70 -27.62 4.39
CA GLU A 188 1.12 -27.71 5.80
C GLU A 188 2.16 -26.63 6.14
N GLY A 189 3.24 -26.52 5.35
CA GLY A 189 4.30 -25.54 5.59
C GLY A 189 3.80 -24.10 5.43
N ASN A 190 2.95 -23.84 4.44
CA ASN A 190 2.37 -22.52 4.23
C ASN A 190 1.43 -22.12 5.38
N GLU A 191 0.60 -23.05 5.85
CA GLU A 191 -0.30 -22.81 6.97
C GLU A 191 0.47 -22.56 8.27
N LEU A 192 1.53 -23.33 8.53
CA LEU A 192 2.42 -23.12 9.67
C LEU A 192 3.08 -21.73 9.60
N ALA A 193 3.61 -21.35 8.43
CA ALA A 193 4.26 -20.04 8.26
C ALA A 193 3.28 -18.86 8.35
N THR A 194 2.02 -19.06 7.98
CA THR A 194 1.01 -17.98 7.92
C THR A 194 0.25 -17.82 9.24
N TYR A 195 -0.08 -18.93 9.91
CA TYR A 195 -0.98 -18.93 11.06
C TYR A 195 -0.33 -19.44 12.34
N GLY A 196 0.82 -20.10 12.26
CA GLY A 196 1.44 -20.79 13.40
C GLY A 196 0.81 -22.14 13.69
N ILE A 197 0.79 -22.53 14.97
CA ILE A 197 0.37 -23.84 15.46
C ILE A 197 -1.09 -23.77 15.95
N GLU A 198 -1.94 -24.69 15.48
CA GLU A 198 -3.33 -24.77 15.93
C GLU A 198 -3.43 -25.05 17.44
N GLY A 199 -4.31 -24.32 18.13
CA GLY A 199 -4.48 -24.38 19.59
C GLY A 199 -3.45 -23.55 20.37
N VAL A 200 -2.39 -23.06 19.71
CA VAL A 200 -1.41 -22.13 20.30
C VAL A 200 -1.60 -20.75 19.68
N ASP A 201 -1.38 -20.64 18.38
CA ASP A 201 -1.38 -19.37 17.65
C ASP A 201 -2.73 -19.07 17.00
N TYR A 202 -3.52 -20.10 16.64
CA TYR A 202 -4.86 -19.91 16.10
C TYR A 202 -5.84 -21.00 16.52
N THR A 203 -7.14 -20.69 16.45
CA THR A 203 -8.26 -21.65 16.53
C THR A 203 -9.07 -21.64 15.23
N VAL A 204 -9.84 -22.70 14.96
CA VAL A 204 -10.75 -22.75 13.81
C VAL A 204 -12.18 -22.49 14.27
N GLU A 205 -12.75 -21.38 13.81
CA GLU A 205 -14.13 -21.00 14.09
C GLU A 205 -14.89 -20.77 12.77
N ASN A 206 -15.98 -21.50 12.54
CA ASN A 206 -16.78 -21.40 11.32
C ASN A 206 -15.95 -21.54 10.02
N GLY A 207 -14.95 -22.42 10.03
CA GLY A 207 -14.04 -22.63 8.90
C GLY A 207 -13.01 -21.51 8.68
N ARG A 208 -12.90 -20.54 9.59
CA ARG A 208 -11.89 -19.47 9.56
C ARG A 208 -10.87 -19.68 10.66
N LYS A 209 -9.59 -19.44 10.34
CA LYS A 209 -8.50 -19.43 11.32
C LYS A 209 -8.49 -18.09 12.04
N ILE A 210 -8.71 -18.12 13.36
CA ILE A 210 -8.80 -16.96 14.23
C ILE A 210 -7.53 -16.92 15.10
N PRO A 211 -6.72 -15.84 15.03
CA PRO A 211 -5.52 -15.71 15.86
C PRO A 211 -5.88 -15.70 17.35
N THR A 212 -5.09 -16.38 18.19
CA THR A 212 -5.20 -16.30 19.64
C THR A 212 -4.47 -15.06 20.18
N PRO A 213 -4.70 -14.67 21.45
CA PRO A 213 -3.89 -13.64 22.10
C PRO A 213 -2.40 -14.01 22.20
N GLN A 214 -2.06 -15.31 22.15
CA GLN A 214 -0.68 -15.78 22.22
C GLN A 214 0.06 -15.49 20.91
N ALA A 215 -0.60 -15.67 19.75
CA ALA A 215 -0.01 -15.30 18.46
C ALA A 215 0.48 -13.85 18.43
N ALA A 216 -0.26 -12.90 19.03
CA ALA A 216 0.18 -11.50 19.05
C ALA A 216 1.45 -11.25 19.88
N LYS A 217 1.77 -12.13 20.85
CA LYS A 217 3.00 -12.07 21.65
C LYS A 217 4.18 -12.74 20.94
N ASP A 218 3.88 -13.84 20.24
CA ASP A 218 4.88 -14.64 19.55
C ASP A 218 5.18 -14.09 18.14
N GLN A 219 4.29 -13.26 17.61
CA GLN A 219 4.49 -12.52 16.38
C GLN A 219 5.67 -11.55 16.56
N VAL A 220 6.82 -11.97 16.03
CA VAL A 220 7.94 -11.08 15.78
C VAL A 220 7.48 -10.11 14.70
N GLY A 221 7.38 -8.82 15.03
CA GLY A 221 6.84 -7.81 14.13
C GLY A 221 7.46 -7.89 12.73
N ASP A 222 6.65 -7.58 11.72
CA ASP A 222 7.07 -7.55 10.32
C ASP A 222 8.40 -6.79 10.24
N GLY A 223 9.48 -7.48 9.88
CA GLY A 223 10.84 -6.94 9.87
C GLY A 223 11.10 -5.93 8.73
N ASN A 224 10.10 -5.09 8.42
CA ASN A 224 10.13 -4.02 7.43
C ASN A 224 9.88 -2.66 8.10
#